data_AF-A0A7V4K1P4-F1
#
_entry.id   AF-A0A7V4K1P4-F1
#
_cell.length_a   1.000
_cell.length_b   1.000
_cell.length_c   1.000
_cell.angle_alpha   90.00
_cell.angle_beta   90.00
_cell.angle_gamma   90.00
#
_symmetry.space_group_name_H-M   'P 1'
#
loop_
_entity.id
_entity.type
_entity.pdbx_description
1 polymer ?
#
loop_
_entity_poly.entity_id
_entity_poly.type
_entity_poly.pdbx_seq_one_letter_code
_entity_poly.pdbx_strand_id
1 'polypeptide(L)'
;MDKETLKEINAFPSFVVATLHDGSTVKEGQVVAAVKTIPLFVEQEEMDRCEGLFSKKKAVWLRPFRPLQVGVVVTGTEVYEGRVKDGFDLVLRPKLERMGVGIKAKLVVPDDPSEVARGIAYLRKEGVQAILTTGGLGVDAGDVTLEGVKLSGAKVVVYGAPVFPGSMFLYAVLENLPILGLPACVYYNKSTVFDLLFPWVLAGEEITWELVRGLGHGGICLDCPECRYPFCPFGKA
;
A
#
# COMPACT_ATOMS: atom_id res chain seq x y z
N MET A 1 -8.34 11.61 -0.65
CA MET A 1 -8.57 13.02 -1.06
C MET A 1 -9.75 13.04 -2.01
N ASP A 2 -10.55 14.11 -2.05
CA ASP A 2 -11.61 14.26 -3.06
C ASP A 2 -11.10 15.14 -4.20
N LYS A 3 -10.65 14.47 -5.27
CA LYS A 3 -10.09 15.12 -6.46
C LYS A 3 -11.13 15.98 -7.19
N GLU A 4 -12.41 15.62 -7.13
CA GLU A 4 -13.45 16.32 -7.88
C GLU A 4 -13.83 17.62 -7.16
N THR A 5 -14.04 17.56 -5.83
CA THR A 5 -14.23 18.77 -5.02
C THR A 5 -13.04 19.73 -5.16
N LEU A 6 -11.79 19.23 -5.23
CA LEU A 6 -10.61 20.08 -5.48
C LEU A 6 -10.64 20.78 -6.84
N LYS A 7 -11.07 20.10 -7.90
CA LYS A 7 -11.24 20.72 -9.23
C LYS A 7 -12.36 21.76 -9.21
N GLU A 8 -13.47 21.45 -8.57
CA GLU A 8 -14.62 22.36 -8.44
C GLU A 8 -14.23 23.65 -7.69
N ILE A 9 -13.44 23.55 -6.61
CA ILE A 9 -12.92 24.73 -5.90
C ILE A 9 -11.97 25.53 -6.79
N ASN A 10 -11.02 24.87 -7.47
CA ASN A 10 -10.08 25.54 -8.37
C ASN A 10 -10.73 26.09 -9.67
N ALA A 11 -12.01 25.81 -9.92
CA ALA A 11 -12.76 26.44 -11.00
C ALA A 11 -13.15 27.90 -10.67
N PHE A 12 -13.05 28.31 -9.41
CA PHE A 12 -13.19 29.70 -9.01
C PHE A 12 -11.89 30.47 -9.33
N PRO A 13 -11.92 31.51 -10.17
CA PRO A 13 -10.72 32.21 -10.62
C PRO A 13 -9.95 32.89 -9.50
N SER A 14 -10.63 33.26 -8.40
CA SER A 14 -10.01 33.97 -7.29
C SER A 14 -9.22 33.07 -6.34
N PHE A 15 -9.43 31.75 -6.36
CA PHE A 15 -8.86 30.82 -5.39
C PHE A 15 -7.91 29.82 -6.05
N VAL A 16 -6.84 29.47 -5.33
CA VAL A 16 -5.93 28.38 -5.71
C VAL A 16 -5.80 27.45 -4.52
N VAL A 17 -6.07 26.17 -4.76
CA VAL A 17 -5.86 25.08 -3.82
C VAL A 17 -4.97 24.03 -4.47
N ALA A 18 -3.78 23.85 -3.93
CA ALA A 18 -2.83 22.82 -4.37
C ALA A 18 -2.58 21.82 -3.24
N THR A 19 -2.44 20.53 -3.59
CA THR A 19 -2.29 19.44 -2.63
C THR A 19 -1.17 18.50 -3.06
N LEU A 20 -0.64 17.72 -2.12
CA LEU A 20 0.10 16.50 -2.48
C LEU A 20 -0.83 15.51 -3.20
N HIS A 21 -0.24 14.56 -3.92
CA HIS A 21 -1.01 13.48 -4.55
C HIS A 21 -1.81 12.67 -3.52
N ASP A 22 -2.96 12.15 -3.93
CA ASP A 22 -3.74 11.26 -3.09
C ASP A 22 -2.93 10.01 -2.70
N GLY A 23 -3.18 9.47 -1.51
CA GLY A 23 -2.45 8.32 -0.99
C GLY A 23 -0.98 8.59 -0.63
N SER A 24 -0.53 9.86 -0.64
CA SER A 24 0.83 10.21 -0.20
C SER A 24 1.01 9.94 1.30
N THR A 25 2.11 9.29 1.67
CA THR A 25 2.54 9.18 3.06
C THR A 25 3.22 10.47 3.51
N VAL A 26 2.89 10.95 4.72
CA VAL A 26 3.34 12.25 5.22
C VAL A 26 3.78 12.14 6.68
N LYS A 27 4.67 13.03 7.09
CA LYS A 27 5.12 13.14 8.49
C LYS A 27 4.55 14.39 9.15
N GLU A 28 4.55 14.41 10.47
CA GLU A 28 4.23 15.61 11.25
C GLU A 28 5.11 16.80 10.80
N GLY A 29 4.49 17.98 10.68
CA GLY A 29 5.14 19.20 10.20
C GLY A 29 5.30 19.31 8.67
N GLN A 30 4.93 18.28 7.90
CA GLN A 30 4.99 18.33 6.44
C GLN A 30 3.78 19.10 5.85
N VAL A 31 4.05 19.98 4.89
CA VAL A 31 2.99 20.67 4.12
C VAL A 31 2.30 19.68 3.20
N VAL A 32 0.97 19.57 3.32
CA VAL A 32 0.14 18.65 2.51
C VAL A 32 -0.79 19.36 1.53
N ALA A 33 -1.10 20.63 1.81
CA ALA A 33 -1.94 21.49 0.99
C ALA A 33 -1.51 22.95 1.18
N ALA A 34 -1.71 23.75 0.13
CA ALA A 34 -1.56 25.20 0.15
C ALA A 34 -2.79 25.83 -0.47
N VAL A 35 -3.27 26.91 0.16
CA VAL A 35 -4.43 27.69 -0.31
C VAL A 35 -4.02 29.15 -0.39
N LYS A 36 -4.41 29.83 -1.45
CA LYS A 36 -4.26 31.29 -1.57
C LYS A 36 -5.36 31.89 -2.43
N THR A 37 -5.59 33.19 -2.27
CA THR A 37 -6.25 33.99 -3.31
C THR A 37 -5.22 34.40 -4.36
N ILE A 38 -5.67 34.57 -5.61
CA ILE A 38 -4.84 35.17 -6.67
C ILE A 38 -4.85 36.70 -6.57
N PRO A 39 -6.02 37.37 -6.55
CA PRO A 39 -6.07 38.81 -6.40
C PRO A 39 -5.88 39.24 -4.94
N LEU A 40 -5.52 40.52 -4.77
CA LEU A 40 -5.43 41.15 -3.44
C LEU A 40 -6.80 41.27 -2.78
N PHE A 41 -7.85 41.42 -3.57
CA PHE A 41 -9.24 41.53 -3.13
C PHE A 41 -10.09 40.51 -3.87
N VAL A 42 -11.04 39.89 -3.16
CA VAL A 42 -12.01 38.94 -3.72
C VAL A 42 -13.40 39.51 -3.45
N GLU A 43 -14.29 39.44 -4.44
CA GLU A 43 -15.68 39.86 -4.29
C GLU A 43 -16.39 38.98 -3.25
N GLN A 44 -17.15 39.61 -2.34
CA GLN A 44 -17.83 38.90 -1.26
C GLN A 44 -18.79 37.82 -1.81
N GLU A 45 -19.49 38.11 -2.91
CA GLU A 45 -20.41 37.17 -3.55
C GLU A 45 -19.70 35.89 -4.03
N GLU A 46 -18.46 36.01 -4.53
CA GLU A 46 -17.68 34.86 -4.97
C GLU A 46 -17.24 34.00 -3.78
N MET A 47 -16.84 34.64 -2.68
CA MET A 47 -16.49 33.96 -1.42
C MET A 47 -17.70 33.21 -0.86
N ASP A 48 -18.84 33.89 -0.73
CA ASP A 48 -20.09 33.32 -0.20
C ASP A 48 -20.56 32.13 -1.05
N ARG A 49 -20.43 32.23 -2.38
CA ARG A 49 -20.76 31.14 -3.30
C ARG A 49 -19.83 29.94 -3.09
N CYS A 50 -18.52 30.17 -2.96
CA CYS A 50 -17.55 29.10 -2.73
C CYS A 50 -17.83 28.41 -1.38
N GLU A 51 -17.99 29.17 -0.30
CA GLU A 51 -18.32 28.62 1.02
C GLU A 51 -19.66 27.88 1.03
N GLY A 52 -20.69 28.43 0.37
CA GLY A 52 -22.00 27.80 0.27
C GLY A 52 -21.97 26.42 -0.38
N LEU A 53 -21.12 26.24 -1.41
CA LEU A 53 -20.98 24.97 -2.12
C LEU A 53 -20.13 23.93 -1.38
N PHE A 54 -19.08 24.37 -0.68
CA PHE A 54 -18.04 23.47 -0.19
C PHE A 54 -17.89 23.39 1.34
N SER A 55 -18.54 24.26 2.12
CA SER A 55 -18.42 24.28 3.59
C SER A 55 -18.74 22.94 4.28
N LYS A 56 -19.59 22.11 3.65
CA LYS A 56 -19.96 20.78 4.16
C LYS A 56 -19.18 19.63 3.50
N LYS A 57 -18.34 19.91 2.49
CA LYS A 57 -17.52 18.92 1.79
C LYS A 57 -16.10 18.91 2.37
N LYS A 58 -15.48 17.74 2.47
CA LYS A 58 -14.07 17.60 2.85
C LYS A 58 -13.24 17.27 1.61
N ALA A 59 -12.46 18.22 1.12
CA ALA A 59 -11.57 18.01 -0.02
C ALA A 59 -10.30 17.22 0.36
N VAL A 60 -9.73 17.56 1.52
CA VAL A 60 -8.45 17.01 2.00
C VAL A 60 -8.63 16.47 3.42
N TRP A 61 -8.07 15.30 3.68
CA TRP A 61 -8.03 14.68 5.01
C TRP A 61 -6.79 13.81 5.14
N LEU A 62 -6.39 13.56 6.38
CA LEU A 62 -5.30 12.65 6.72
C LEU A 62 -5.85 11.45 7.48
N ARG A 63 -5.25 10.28 7.26
CA ARG A 63 -5.52 9.06 8.01
C ARG A 63 -4.27 8.69 8.80
N PRO A 64 -4.33 8.65 10.15
CA PRO A 64 -3.20 8.18 10.92
C PRO A 64 -2.98 6.68 10.67
N PHE A 65 -1.73 6.27 10.60
CA PHE A 65 -1.39 4.85 10.55
C PHE A 65 -1.69 4.19 11.89
N ARG A 66 -2.32 3.02 11.82
CA ARG A 66 -2.56 2.16 12.96
C ARG A 66 -1.28 1.37 13.26
N PRO A 67 -0.85 1.27 14.53
CA PRO A 67 0.27 0.41 14.88
C PRO A 67 -0.16 -1.06 14.72
N LEU A 68 0.20 -1.64 13.58
CA LEU A 68 -0.12 -3.03 13.27
C LEU A 68 0.99 -3.97 13.74
N GLN A 69 0.57 -5.14 14.22
CA GLN A 69 1.39 -6.31 14.42
C GLN A 69 1.07 -7.31 13.30
N VAL A 70 2.06 -7.60 12.46
CA VAL A 70 1.86 -8.47 11.30
C VAL A 70 2.38 -9.88 11.55
N GLY A 71 1.72 -10.84 10.90
CA GLY A 71 2.21 -12.19 10.73
C GLY A 71 2.94 -12.33 9.41
N VAL A 72 3.94 -13.19 9.35
CA VAL A 72 4.74 -13.41 8.14
C VAL A 72 4.79 -14.89 7.80
N VAL A 73 4.52 -15.22 6.55
CA VAL A 73 4.74 -16.55 5.99
C VAL A 73 5.77 -16.44 4.87
N VAL A 74 6.94 -17.03 5.07
CA VAL A 74 7.96 -17.17 4.03
C VAL A 74 7.80 -18.56 3.44
N THR A 75 7.47 -18.66 2.15
CA THR A 75 7.44 -19.93 1.41
C THR A 75 8.71 -20.06 0.58
N GLY A 76 9.19 -21.30 0.45
CA GLY A 76 10.39 -21.63 -0.29
C GLY A 76 11.01 -22.88 0.30
N THR A 77 10.99 -23.98 -0.44
CA THR A 77 11.48 -25.28 0.03
C THR A 77 12.97 -25.22 0.37
N GLU A 78 13.75 -24.49 -0.42
CA GLU A 78 15.17 -24.23 -0.18
C GLU A 78 15.43 -23.39 1.08
N VAL A 79 14.49 -22.52 1.46
CA VAL A 79 14.58 -21.72 2.69
C VAL A 79 14.19 -22.60 3.89
N TYR A 80 13.12 -23.38 3.75
CA TYR A 80 12.64 -24.31 4.76
C TYR A 80 13.69 -25.38 5.13
N GLU A 81 14.37 -25.95 4.14
CA GLU A 81 15.45 -26.92 4.34
C GLU A 81 16.79 -26.28 4.73
N GLY A 82 16.87 -24.94 4.81
CA GLY A 82 18.08 -24.22 5.18
C GLY A 82 19.18 -24.20 4.12
N ARG A 83 18.86 -24.55 2.86
CA ARG A 83 19.79 -24.43 1.71
C ARG A 83 20.06 -22.98 1.36
N VAL A 84 19.08 -22.10 1.55
CA VAL A 84 19.19 -20.65 1.36
C VAL A 84 18.76 -19.93 2.64
N LYS A 85 19.41 -18.80 2.94
CA LYS A 85 19.01 -17.95 4.06
C LYS A 85 17.82 -17.09 3.68
N ASP A 86 16.86 -17.02 4.58
CA ASP A 86 15.73 -16.11 4.47
C ASP A 86 16.17 -14.63 4.50
N GLY A 87 15.84 -13.89 3.43
CA GLY A 87 16.13 -12.46 3.28
C GLY A 87 15.14 -11.53 3.99
N PHE A 88 14.03 -12.04 4.51
CA PHE A 88 12.95 -11.26 5.13
C PHE A 88 13.47 -10.35 6.25
N ASP A 89 14.24 -10.90 7.19
CA ASP A 89 14.72 -10.15 8.34
C ASP A 89 15.75 -9.08 7.96
N LEU A 90 16.47 -9.28 6.86
CA LEU A 90 17.46 -8.31 6.39
C LEU A 90 16.81 -7.13 5.65
N VAL A 91 15.77 -7.40 4.85
CA VAL A 91 15.21 -6.40 3.92
C VAL A 91 13.85 -5.87 4.37
N LEU A 92 12.92 -6.75 4.72
CA LEU A 92 11.53 -6.37 5.00
C LEU A 92 11.32 -5.92 6.43
N ARG A 93 12.00 -6.51 7.42
CA ARG A 93 11.89 -6.08 8.82
C ARG A 93 12.27 -4.61 9.02
N PRO A 94 13.42 -4.09 8.56
CA PRO A 94 13.73 -2.66 8.69
C PRO A 94 12.75 -1.75 7.94
N LYS A 95 12.13 -2.25 6.88
CA LYS A 95 11.11 -1.52 6.12
C LYS A 95 9.81 -1.38 6.91
N LEU A 96 9.36 -2.45 7.55
CA LEU A 96 8.18 -2.47 8.42
C LEU A 96 8.41 -1.60 9.67
N GLU A 97 9.59 -1.68 10.29
CA GLU A 97 9.95 -0.87 11.46
C GLU A 97 9.90 0.63 11.15
N ARG A 98 10.41 1.05 9.98
CA ARG A 98 10.31 2.45 9.52
C ARG A 98 8.86 2.93 9.32
N MET A 99 7.93 2.01 9.10
CA MET A 99 6.50 2.28 8.99
C MET A 99 5.77 2.17 10.35
N GLY A 100 6.48 1.88 11.44
CA GLY A 100 5.90 1.70 12.77
C GLY A 100 5.17 0.36 12.95
N VAL A 101 5.52 -0.65 12.15
CA VAL A 101 4.87 -1.95 12.12
C VAL A 101 5.71 -3.00 12.84
N GLY A 102 5.10 -3.69 13.80
CA GLY A 102 5.71 -4.81 14.51
C GLY A 102 5.48 -6.13 13.80
N ILE A 103 6.36 -7.11 14.02
CA ILE A 103 6.20 -8.49 13.55
C ILE A 103 5.89 -9.36 14.76
N LYS A 104 4.67 -9.90 14.83
CA LYS A 104 4.22 -10.74 15.96
C LYS A 104 4.77 -12.15 15.86
N ALA A 105 4.71 -12.72 14.67
CA ALA A 105 5.11 -14.09 14.40
C ALA A 105 5.54 -14.22 12.95
N LYS A 106 6.52 -15.09 12.71
CA LYS A 106 7.08 -15.38 11.40
C LYS A 106 7.24 -16.89 11.27
N LEU A 107 6.75 -17.43 10.17
CA LEU A 107 6.81 -18.84 9.82
C LEU A 107 7.56 -19.00 8.50
N VAL A 108 8.36 -20.06 8.41
CA VAL A 108 8.94 -20.52 7.15
C VAL A 108 8.27 -21.85 6.82
N VAL A 109 7.76 -22.00 5.61
CA VAL A 109 7.04 -23.18 5.14
C VAL A 109 7.63 -23.65 3.80
N PRO A 110 7.55 -24.95 3.46
CA PRO A 110 7.91 -25.42 2.13
C PRO A 110 6.89 -24.93 1.09
N ASP A 111 7.19 -25.13 -0.20
CA ASP A 111 6.28 -24.79 -1.30
C ASP A 111 5.14 -25.82 -1.41
N ASP A 112 4.28 -25.81 -0.39
CA ASP A 112 3.06 -26.59 -0.32
C ASP A 112 1.86 -25.65 0.00
N PRO A 113 0.80 -25.64 -0.83
CA PRO A 113 -0.37 -24.79 -0.58
C PRO A 113 -1.01 -25.03 0.79
N SER A 114 -1.00 -26.27 1.30
CA SER A 114 -1.61 -26.63 2.58
C SER A 114 -0.80 -26.14 3.77
N GLU A 115 0.54 -26.11 3.67
CA GLU A 115 1.43 -25.51 4.65
C GLU A 115 1.26 -23.99 4.71
N VAL A 116 1.17 -23.32 3.55
CA VAL A 116 0.87 -21.87 3.48
C VAL A 116 -0.48 -21.57 4.14
N ALA A 117 -1.53 -22.34 3.81
CA ALA A 117 -2.86 -22.18 4.39
C ALA A 117 -2.85 -22.40 5.91
N ARG A 118 -2.13 -23.41 6.41
CA ARG A 118 -1.95 -23.67 7.84
C ARG A 118 -1.21 -22.53 8.53
N GLY A 119 -0.16 -21.99 7.92
CA GLY A 119 0.56 -20.83 8.44
C GLY A 119 -0.34 -19.60 8.57
N ILE A 120 -1.15 -19.32 7.55
CA ILE A 120 -2.16 -18.24 7.60
C ILE A 120 -3.16 -18.46 8.74
N ALA A 121 -3.70 -19.68 8.87
CA ALA A 121 -4.65 -20.02 9.92
C ALA A 121 -4.04 -19.90 11.32
N TYR A 122 -2.78 -20.30 11.50
CA TYR A 122 -2.03 -20.12 12.75
C TYR A 122 -1.87 -18.63 13.09
N LEU A 123 -1.36 -17.82 12.15
CA LEU A 123 -1.13 -16.39 12.39
C LEU A 123 -2.43 -15.64 12.68
N ARG A 124 -3.54 -16.04 12.05
CA ARG A 124 -4.87 -15.53 12.37
C ARG A 124 -5.24 -15.82 13.83
N LYS A 125 -5.01 -17.04 14.34
CA LYS A 125 -5.27 -17.40 15.74
C LYS A 125 -4.38 -16.62 16.71
N GLU A 126 -3.15 -16.31 16.30
CA GLU A 126 -2.27 -15.42 17.04
C GLU A 126 -2.79 -13.97 17.08
N GLY A 127 -3.84 -13.61 16.36
CA GLY A 127 -4.46 -12.28 16.43
C GLY A 127 -3.58 -11.19 15.82
N VAL A 128 -2.88 -11.50 14.72
CA VAL A 128 -2.20 -10.48 13.89
C VAL A 128 -3.22 -9.63 13.13
N GLN A 129 -2.84 -8.40 12.77
CA GLN A 129 -3.73 -7.45 12.09
C GLN A 129 -3.54 -7.40 10.57
N ALA A 130 -2.45 -8.00 10.06
CA ALA A 130 -2.24 -8.28 8.64
C ALA A 130 -1.28 -9.47 8.50
N ILE A 131 -1.33 -10.17 7.37
CA ILE A 131 -0.38 -11.23 7.03
C ILE A 131 0.39 -10.83 5.78
N LEU A 132 1.70 -11.01 5.80
CA LEU A 132 2.58 -10.84 4.65
C LEU A 132 3.08 -12.22 4.21
N THR A 133 2.89 -12.58 2.95
CA THR A 133 3.48 -13.78 2.35
C THR A 133 4.61 -13.38 1.40
N THR A 134 5.71 -14.12 1.42
CA THR A 134 6.90 -13.81 0.59
C THR A 134 7.58 -15.10 0.13
N GLY A 135 8.45 -15.01 -0.87
CA GLY A 135 9.30 -16.12 -1.32
C GLY A 135 8.67 -16.96 -2.43
N GLY A 136 7.34 -17.00 -2.54
CA GLY A 136 6.66 -17.74 -3.62
C GLY A 136 6.22 -16.88 -4.80
N LEU A 137 5.83 -15.62 -4.58
CA LEU A 137 5.17 -14.82 -5.65
C LEU A 137 6.06 -14.46 -6.83
N GLY A 138 5.88 -15.22 -7.92
CA GLY A 138 6.66 -15.14 -9.15
C GLY A 138 5.95 -15.85 -10.31
N VAL A 139 6.55 -15.80 -11.50
CA VAL A 139 6.04 -16.53 -12.68
C VAL A 139 6.45 -18.00 -12.69
N ASP A 140 7.02 -18.49 -11.60
CA ASP A 140 7.51 -19.85 -11.48
C ASP A 140 6.33 -20.82 -11.33
N ALA A 141 6.44 -21.97 -11.98
CA ALA A 141 5.48 -23.05 -11.85
C ALA A 141 5.42 -23.62 -10.41
N GLY A 142 6.47 -23.38 -9.62
CA GLY A 142 6.51 -23.73 -8.19
C GLY A 142 5.83 -22.74 -7.24
N ASP A 143 5.29 -21.61 -7.72
CA ASP A 143 4.63 -20.64 -6.85
C ASP A 143 3.27 -21.14 -6.36
N VAL A 144 3.25 -21.61 -5.13
CA VAL A 144 2.04 -22.11 -4.44
C VAL A 144 1.32 -21.03 -3.62
N THR A 145 1.80 -19.79 -3.63
CA THR A 145 1.31 -18.74 -2.72
C THR A 145 -0.15 -18.41 -2.96
N LEU A 146 -0.54 -18.22 -4.23
CA LEU A 146 -1.92 -17.92 -4.60
C LEU A 146 -2.86 -19.08 -4.18
N GLU A 147 -2.43 -20.31 -4.43
CA GLU A 147 -3.19 -21.51 -4.10
C GLU A 147 -3.35 -21.67 -2.59
N GLY A 148 -2.28 -21.50 -1.81
CA GLY A 148 -2.31 -21.58 -0.36
C GLY A 148 -3.15 -20.47 0.28
N VAL A 149 -3.10 -19.24 -0.25
CA VAL A 149 -3.97 -18.15 0.19
C VAL A 149 -5.43 -18.47 -0.11
N LYS A 150 -5.76 -18.99 -1.29
CA LYS A 150 -7.14 -19.45 -1.60
C LYS A 150 -7.58 -20.57 -0.67
N LEU A 151 -6.71 -21.54 -0.42
CA LEU A 151 -6.99 -22.70 0.43
C LEU A 151 -7.22 -22.30 1.91
N SER A 152 -6.63 -21.19 2.36
CA SER A 152 -6.93 -20.61 3.69
C SER A 152 -8.37 -20.09 3.85
N GLY A 153 -9.15 -20.05 2.76
CA GLY A 153 -10.50 -19.48 2.70
C GLY A 153 -10.51 -17.97 2.45
N ALA A 154 -9.36 -17.35 2.20
CA ALA A 154 -9.27 -15.93 1.90
C ALA A 154 -9.87 -15.62 0.53
N LYS A 155 -10.61 -14.51 0.45
CA LYS A 155 -11.12 -13.98 -0.82
C LYS A 155 -10.00 -13.17 -1.49
N VAL A 156 -9.53 -13.63 -2.64
CA VAL A 156 -8.60 -12.87 -3.47
C VAL A 156 -9.33 -11.67 -4.08
N VAL A 157 -8.82 -10.47 -3.82
CA VAL A 157 -9.36 -9.20 -4.34
C VAL A 157 -8.54 -8.72 -5.53
N VAL A 158 -7.22 -8.88 -5.44
CA VAL A 158 -6.26 -8.43 -6.44
C VAL A 158 -5.25 -9.54 -6.67
N TYR A 159 -5.03 -9.91 -7.92
CA TYR A 159 -3.89 -10.73 -8.33
C TYR A 159 -3.29 -10.10 -9.58
N GLY A 160 -2.09 -9.54 -9.43
CA GLY A 160 -1.48 -8.67 -10.41
C GLY A 160 -1.68 -7.18 -10.08
N ALA A 161 -0.66 -6.37 -10.34
CA ALA A 161 -0.75 -4.91 -10.29
C ALA A 161 -0.06 -4.29 -11.51
N PRO A 162 -0.59 -3.21 -12.10
CA PRO A 162 0.06 -2.49 -13.21
C PRO A 162 1.19 -1.59 -12.68
N VAL A 163 2.12 -2.18 -11.93
CA VAL A 163 3.21 -1.50 -11.22
C VAL A 163 4.52 -2.24 -11.50
N PHE A 164 5.56 -1.47 -11.82
CA PHE A 164 6.90 -1.98 -12.05
C PHE A 164 7.89 -1.22 -11.15
N PRO A 165 8.59 -1.88 -10.20
CA PRO A 165 8.58 -3.30 -9.88
C PRO A 165 7.42 -3.74 -8.98
N GLY A 166 6.97 -4.99 -9.15
CA GLY A 166 5.97 -5.63 -8.30
C GLY A 166 4.67 -6.00 -9.00
N SER A 167 4.72 -6.34 -10.29
CA SER A 167 3.52 -6.72 -11.04
C SER A 167 2.86 -8.00 -10.51
N MET A 168 3.63 -8.94 -9.93
CA MET A 168 3.14 -10.18 -9.30
C MET A 168 2.69 -9.95 -7.85
N PHE A 169 1.80 -8.98 -7.62
CA PHE A 169 1.25 -8.67 -6.31
C PHE A 169 -0.05 -9.43 -6.03
N LEU A 170 -0.24 -9.88 -4.80
CA LEU A 170 -1.48 -10.51 -4.34
C LEU A 170 -2.04 -9.71 -3.17
N TYR A 171 -3.33 -9.38 -3.21
CA TYR A 171 -4.08 -8.91 -2.06
C TYR A 171 -5.35 -9.74 -1.90
N ALA A 172 -5.51 -10.32 -0.71
CA ALA A 172 -6.66 -11.11 -0.33
C ALA A 172 -7.14 -10.69 1.07
N VAL A 173 -8.37 -11.03 1.38
CA VAL A 173 -8.96 -10.76 2.69
C VAL A 173 -9.58 -12.04 3.23
N LEU A 174 -9.14 -12.45 4.43
CA LEU A 174 -9.77 -13.52 5.19
C LEU A 174 -10.65 -12.87 6.26
N GLU A 175 -11.95 -12.81 6.00
CA GLU A 175 -12.93 -12.03 6.79
C GLU A 175 -12.57 -10.53 6.84
N ASN A 176 -11.88 -10.10 7.89
CA ASN A 176 -11.39 -8.72 8.09
C ASN A 176 -9.84 -8.65 8.14
N LEU A 177 -9.15 -9.77 7.92
CA LEU A 177 -7.70 -9.87 7.97
C LEU A 177 -7.08 -9.72 6.57
N PRO A 178 -6.39 -8.60 6.27
CA PRO A 178 -5.69 -8.42 5.01
C PRO A 178 -4.48 -9.35 4.90
N ILE A 179 -4.33 -9.97 3.73
CA ILE A 179 -3.22 -10.84 3.36
C ILE A 179 -2.57 -10.25 2.11
N LEU A 180 -1.30 -9.89 2.21
CA LEU A 180 -0.52 -9.32 1.11
C LEU A 180 0.53 -10.34 0.72
N GLY A 181 0.51 -10.73 -0.54
CA GLY A 181 1.58 -11.49 -1.12
C GLY A 181 2.56 -10.60 -1.87
N LEU A 182 3.82 -10.68 -1.47
CA LEU A 182 4.88 -9.79 -1.90
C LEU A 182 5.73 -10.45 -3.00
N PRO A 183 5.83 -9.83 -4.19
CA PRO A 183 6.69 -10.33 -5.25
C PRO A 183 8.17 -10.25 -4.86
N ALA A 184 9.00 -11.16 -5.39
CA ALA A 184 10.42 -11.27 -5.04
C ALA A 184 11.21 -9.96 -5.19
N CYS A 185 10.78 -9.04 -6.06
CA CYS A 185 11.39 -7.73 -6.23
C CYS A 185 11.46 -6.90 -4.93
N VAL A 186 10.65 -7.20 -3.91
CA VAL A 186 10.75 -6.54 -2.59
C VAL A 186 12.11 -6.72 -1.92
N TYR A 187 12.86 -7.77 -2.30
CA TYR A 187 14.19 -8.04 -1.78
C TYR A 187 15.30 -7.23 -2.46
N TYR A 188 15.07 -6.78 -3.69
CA TYR A 188 16.12 -6.21 -4.55
C TYR A 188 15.87 -4.76 -4.93
N ASN A 189 14.60 -4.33 -4.95
CA ASN A 189 14.22 -2.96 -5.28
C ASN A 189 13.88 -2.16 -4.03
N LYS A 190 14.36 -0.91 -4.00
CA LYS A 190 14.19 0.00 -2.85
C LYS A 190 12.72 0.34 -2.59
N SER A 191 11.95 0.53 -3.68
CA SER A 191 10.52 0.78 -3.65
C SER A 191 9.80 -0.07 -4.69
N THR A 192 8.65 -0.62 -4.31
CA THR A 192 7.83 -1.53 -5.12
C THR A 192 6.34 -1.23 -4.90
N VAL A 193 5.48 -2.01 -5.54
CA VAL A 193 4.03 -2.08 -5.24
C VAL A 193 3.71 -2.16 -3.74
N PHE A 194 4.57 -2.81 -2.93
CA PHE A 194 4.35 -2.93 -1.49
C PHE A 194 4.35 -1.56 -0.81
N ASP A 195 5.27 -0.67 -1.20
CA ASP A 195 5.34 0.69 -0.67
C ASP A 195 4.12 1.53 -1.06
N LEU A 196 3.52 1.26 -2.22
CA LEU A 196 2.33 1.96 -2.69
C LEU A 196 1.07 1.52 -1.95
N LEU A 197 0.91 0.20 -1.73
CA LEU A 197 -0.35 -0.37 -1.27
C LEU A 197 -0.41 -0.65 0.22
N PHE A 198 0.70 -1.04 0.87
CA PHE A 198 0.68 -1.34 2.29
C PHE A 198 0.29 -0.14 3.18
N PRO A 199 0.64 1.13 2.87
CA PRO A 199 0.13 2.30 3.59
C PRO A 199 -1.40 2.38 3.69
N TRP A 200 -2.13 1.86 2.71
CA TRP A 200 -3.60 1.83 2.74
C TRP A 200 -4.09 0.90 3.86
N VAL A 201 -3.45 -0.27 4.01
CA VAL A 201 -3.73 -1.20 5.11
C VAL A 201 -3.41 -0.57 6.45
N LEU A 202 -2.31 0.17 6.57
CA LEU A 202 -1.95 0.90 7.79
C LEU A 202 -2.96 2.00 8.13
N ALA A 203 -3.49 2.69 7.13
CA ALA A 203 -4.58 3.66 7.29
C ALA A 203 -5.93 3.00 7.62
N GLY A 204 -6.02 1.67 7.49
CA GLY A 204 -7.26 0.92 7.62
C GLY A 204 -8.26 1.17 6.49
N GLU A 205 -7.74 1.53 5.32
CA GLU A 205 -8.49 1.69 4.08
C GLU A 205 -8.46 0.37 3.29
N GLU A 206 -9.52 0.11 2.54
CA GLU A 206 -9.63 -1.10 1.73
C GLU A 206 -8.86 -0.95 0.41
N ILE A 207 -8.00 -1.93 0.08
CA ILE A 207 -7.40 -2.01 -1.25
C ILE A 207 -8.42 -2.67 -2.19
N THR A 208 -8.93 -1.87 -3.13
CA THR A 208 -9.87 -2.34 -4.16
C THR A 208 -9.16 -2.60 -5.49
N TRP A 209 -9.79 -3.39 -6.36
CA TRP A 209 -9.30 -3.57 -7.73
C TRP A 209 -9.25 -2.25 -8.52
N GLU A 210 -10.21 -1.34 -8.28
CA GLU A 210 -10.23 -0.01 -8.91
C GLU A 210 -9.01 0.83 -8.52
N LEU A 211 -8.66 0.84 -7.22
CA LEU A 211 -7.45 1.49 -6.74
C LEU A 211 -6.21 0.92 -7.44
N VAL A 212 -6.06 -0.41 -7.46
CA VAL A 212 -4.87 -1.05 -8.02
C VAL A 212 -4.73 -0.83 -9.52
N ARG A 213 -5.82 -0.95 -10.30
CA ARG A 213 -5.76 -0.70 -11.74
C ARG A 213 -5.42 0.76 -12.07
N GLY A 214 -5.84 1.69 -11.21
CA GLY A 214 -5.52 3.12 -11.34
C GLY A 214 -4.03 3.42 -11.26
N LEU A 215 -3.25 2.56 -10.59
CA LEU A 215 -1.79 2.70 -10.49
C LEU A 215 -1.06 2.55 -11.84
N GLY A 216 -1.72 2.07 -12.90
CA GLY A 216 -1.10 1.96 -14.22
C GLY A 216 -0.63 3.31 -14.76
N HIS A 217 -1.32 4.40 -14.42
CA HIS A 217 -0.83 5.74 -14.68
C HIS A 217 0.21 6.10 -13.60
N GLY A 218 1.49 6.20 -13.98
CA GLY A 218 2.57 6.53 -13.05
C GLY A 218 3.14 5.33 -12.27
N GLY A 219 2.69 4.10 -12.55
CA GLY A 219 3.14 2.87 -11.87
C GLY A 219 4.56 2.41 -12.18
N ILE A 220 5.38 3.20 -12.86
CA ILE A 220 6.78 2.88 -13.18
C ILE A 220 7.73 3.54 -12.18
N CYS A 221 8.53 2.71 -11.51
CA CYS A 221 9.65 3.18 -10.70
C CYS A 221 10.84 3.46 -11.61
N LEU A 222 11.47 4.61 -11.43
CA LEU A 222 12.61 5.05 -12.26
C LEU A 222 13.96 4.47 -11.78
N ASP A 223 13.94 3.58 -10.78
CA ASP A 223 15.11 2.91 -10.20
C ASP A 223 16.31 3.83 -9.96
N CYS A 224 16.06 4.97 -9.31
CA CYS A 224 17.08 6.00 -9.13
C CYS A 224 18.26 5.50 -8.26
N PRO A 225 19.50 6.00 -8.52
CA PRO A 225 20.68 5.66 -7.72
C PRO A 225 20.46 5.89 -6.22
N GLU A 226 19.85 7.02 -5.87
CA GLU A 226 19.36 7.31 -4.52
C GLU A 226 17.82 7.24 -4.54
N CYS A 227 17.22 6.44 -3.65
CA CYS A 227 15.77 6.34 -3.59
C CYS A 227 15.17 7.60 -2.98
N ARG A 228 14.30 8.27 -3.75
CA ARG A 228 13.58 9.48 -3.31
C ARG A 228 12.12 9.22 -2.98
N TYR A 229 11.64 7.97 -3.09
CA TYR A 229 10.25 7.64 -2.75
C TYR A 229 9.93 8.04 -1.29
N PRO A 230 8.80 8.69 -1.00
CA PRO A 230 7.64 8.98 -1.87
C PRO A 230 7.71 10.30 -2.66
N PHE A 231 8.84 11.03 -2.63
CA PHE A 231 9.07 12.28 -3.34
C PHE A 231 9.55 12.10 -4.80
N CYS A 232 8.97 11.14 -5.52
CA CYS A 232 9.23 10.87 -6.94
C CYS A 232 7.90 10.60 -7.67
N PRO A 233 7.84 10.45 -9.01
CA PRO A 233 6.57 10.24 -9.73
C PRO A 233 5.96 8.84 -9.56
N PHE A 234 6.68 7.91 -8.92
CA PHE A 234 6.27 6.51 -8.82
C PHE A 234 4.96 6.34 -8.04
N GLY A 235 3.99 5.66 -8.68
CA GLY A 235 2.67 5.34 -8.13
C GLY A 235 1.74 6.55 -7.99
N LYS A 236 2.01 7.65 -8.71
CA LYS A 236 1.23 8.88 -8.64
C LYS A 236 0.34 9.04 -9.87
N ALA A 237 -0.95 9.22 -9.61
CA ALA A 237 -2.01 9.53 -10.57
C ALA A 237 -3.01 10.52 -9.98
#